data_AF-Q7U890-F1
#
_entry.id   AF-Q7U890-F1
#
_cell.length_a   1.000
_cell.length_b   1.000
_cell.length_c   1.000
_cell.angle_alpha   90.00
_cell.angle_beta   90.00
_cell.angle_gamma   90.00
#
_symmetry.space_group_name_H-M   'P 1'
#
loop_
_entity.id
_entity.type
_entity.pdbx_description
1 polymer ?
#
loop_
_entity_poly.entity_id
_entity_poly.type
_entity_poly.pdbx_seq_one_letter_code
_entity_poly.pdbx_strand_id
1 'polypeptide(L)'
;MSLSQLDQFLSLRESNPLLSQRLASPLELEDFLQLAREWGFQLTESDVLAAQKRAMDQGSAAALQRAQAEESRRLRNFIHG
;
A
#
# COMPACT_ATOMS: atom_id res chain seq x y z
N MET A 1 12.61 5.66 11.76
CA MET A 1 12.27 4.64 12.78
C MET A 1 10.78 4.27 12.81
N SER A 2 9.94 4.88 11.96
CA SER A 2 8.47 4.88 12.11
C SER A 2 7.71 4.03 11.07
N LEU A 3 8.29 3.79 9.90
CA LEU A 3 7.71 2.93 8.86
C LEU A 3 7.49 1.46 9.30
N SER A 4 8.35 0.94 10.17
CA SER A 4 8.24 -0.42 10.72
C SER A 4 7.09 -0.58 11.73
N GLN A 5 6.68 0.51 12.38
CA GLN A 5 5.52 0.50 13.28
C GLN A 5 4.23 0.50 12.48
N LEU A 6 4.19 1.25 11.36
CA LEU A 6 3.05 1.25 10.45
C LEU A 6 2.82 -0.14 9.86
N ASP A 7 3.90 -0.81 9.44
CA ASP A 7 3.81 -2.18 8.91
C ASP A 7 3.26 -3.16 9.95
N GLN A 8 3.76 -3.12 11.19
CA GLN A 8 3.23 -3.93 12.30
C GLN A 8 1.75 -3.64 12.59
N PHE A 9 1.34 -2.37 12.59
CA PHE A 9 -0.05 -1.98 12.79
C PHE A 9 -0.96 -2.51 11.66
N LEU A 10 -0.48 -2.44 10.41
CA LEU A 10 -1.20 -2.95 9.24
C LEU A 10 -1.29 -4.48 9.22
N SER A 11 -0.27 -5.21 9.71
CA SER A 11 -0.33 -6.67 9.91
C SER A 11 -1.26 -7.05 11.06
N LEU A 12 -1.33 -6.24 12.12
CA LEU A 12 -2.31 -6.42 13.21
C LEU A 12 -3.75 -6.39 12.71
N ARG A 13 -4.03 -5.59 11.67
CA ARG A 13 -5.31 -5.56 10.97
C ARG A 13 -5.68 -6.92 10.37
N GLU A 14 -4.71 -7.69 9.88
CA GLU A 14 -4.97 -8.97 9.24
C GLU A 14 -5.38 -10.03 10.27
N SER A 15 -4.87 -9.91 11.50
CA SER A 15 -5.20 -10.80 12.61
C SER A 15 -6.40 -10.32 13.46
N ASN A 16 -6.78 -9.03 13.37
CA ASN A 16 -7.88 -8.45 14.14
C ASN A 16 -9.05 -8.00 13.24
N PRO A 17 -10.16 -8.76 13.19
CA PRO A 17 -11.32 -8.43 12.36
C PRO A 17 -12.03 -7.12 12.77
N LEU A 18 -11.90 -6.70 14.03
CA LEU A 18 -12.41 -5.41 14.53
C LEU A 18 -11.63 -4.23 13.93
N LEU A 19 -10.31 -4.35 13.87
CA LEU A 19 -9.43 -3.33 13.27
C LEU A 19 -9.64 -3.29 11.75
N SER A 20 -9.76 -4.46 11.12
CA SER A 20 -10.06 -4.59 9.69
C SER A 20 -11.39 -3.92 9.31
N GLN A 21 -12.46 -4.13 10.08
CA GLN A 21 -13.75 -3.47 9.82
C GLN A 21 -13.68 -1.94 10.00
N ARG A 22 -12.94 -1.46 11.00
CA ARG A 22 -12.73 -0.01 11.21
C ARG A 22 -11.96 0.63 10.05
N LEU A 23 -10.98 -0.08 9.49
CA LEU A 23 -10.17 0.37 8.35
C LEU A 23 -10.81 0.10 6.98
N ALA A 24 -11.88 -0.69 6.93
CA ALA A 24 -12.64 -0.98 5.71
C ALA A 24 -13.58 0.19 5.32
N SER A 25 -13.98 1.00 6.29
CA SER A 25 -14.67 2.26 6.05
C SER A 25 -13.67 3.38 5.78
N PRO A 26 -14.02 4.40 4.97
CA PRO A 26 -13.19 5.59 4.85
C PRO A 26 -13.01 6.21 6.24
N LEU A 27 -11.78 6.15 6.72
CA LEU A 27 -11.38 6.67 8.02
C LEU A 27 -10.51 7.91 7.74
N GLU A 28 -10.80 9.00 8.43
CA GLU A 28 -9.98 10.20 8.36
C GLU A 28 -8.58 9.90 8.91
N LEU A 29 -7.58 10.62 8.38
CA LEU A 29 -6.19 10.42 8.78
C LEU A 29 -5.99 10.65 10.29
N GLU A 30 -6.67 11.65 10.86
CA GLU A 30 -6.60 11.95 12.30
C GLU A 30 -7.12 10.78 13.15
N ASP A 31 -8.28 10.21 12.80
CA ASP A 31 -8.85 9.05 13.47
C ASP A 31 -7.94 7.82 13.37
N PHE A 32 -7.30 7.62 12.21
CA PHE A 32 -6.31 6.55 12.03
C PHE A 32 -5.10 6.70 12.96
N LEU A 33 -4.53 7.91 13.02
CA LEU A 33 -3.36 8.20 13.84
C LEU A 33 -3.70 8.08 15.33
N GLN A 34 -4.91 8.48 15.72
CA GLN A 34 -5.40 8.33 17.08
C GLN A 34 -5.59 6.85 17.45
N LEU A 35 -6.21 6.06 16.57
CA LEU A 35 -6.37 4.62 16.78
C LEU A 35 -5.02 3.91 16.92
N ALA A 36 -4.03 4.27 16.10
CA ALA A 36 -2.69 3.72 16.20
C ALA A 36 -2.02 4.08 17.54
N ARG A 37 -2.18 5.31 18.02
CA ARG A 37 -1.69 5.74 19.34
C ARG A 37 -2.35 4.98 20.48
N GLU A 38 -3.66 4.74 20.40
CA GLU A 38 -4.39 3.93 21.40
C GLU A 38 -3.83 2.51 21.50
N TRP A 39 -3.34 1.97 20.39
CA TRP A 39 -2.68 0.67 20.32
C TRP A 39 -1.19 0.71 20.70
N GLY A 40 -0.65 1.87 21.08
CA GLY A 40 0.74 2.05 21.49
C GLY A 40 1.71 2.32 20.34
N PHE A 41 1.22 2.54 19.12
CA PHE A 41 2.05 2.89 17.96
C PHE A 41 2.15 4.41 17.80
N GLN A 42 3.36 4.92 17.65
CA GLN A 42 3.61 6.35 17.38
C GLN A 42 3.72 6.56 15.87
N LEU A 43 2.57 6.49 15.20
CA LEU A 43 2.48 6.80 13.77
C LEU A 43 2.34 8.30 13.55
N THR A 44 2.94 8.78 12.47
CA THR A 44 2.78 10.16 11.99
C THR A 44 2.16 10.17 10.61
N GLU A 45 1.59 11.32 10.23
CA GLU A 45 1.10 11.56 8.87
C GLU A 45 2.15 11.20 7.80
N SER A 46 3.41 11.61 8.01
CA SER A 46 4.53 11.29 7.12
C SER A 46 4.70 9.79 6.86
N ASP A 47 4.40 8.94 7.83
CA ASP A 47 4.49 7.48 7.67
C ASP A 47 3.39 6.94 6.77
N VAL A 48 2.17 7.44 6.96
CA VAL A 48 1.01 7.05 6.14
C VAL A 48 1.21 7.51 4.70
N LEU A 49 1.68 8.74 4.48
CA LEU A 49 2.05 9.22 3.15
C LEU A 49 3.20 8.40 2.52
N ALA A 50 4.22 8.06 3.29
CA ALA A 50 5.33 7.24 2.79
C ALA A 50 4.86 5.84 2.38
N ALA A 51 3.95 5.22 3.14
CA ALA A 51 3.36 3.93 2.79
C ALA A 51 2.45 4.03 1.56
N GLN A 52 1.62 5.08 1.47
CA GLN A 52 0.77 5.31 0.31
C GLN A 52 1.60 5.53 -0.96
N LYS A 53 2.68 6.33 -0.86
CA LYS A 53 3.65 6.54 -1.95
C LYS A 53 4.31 5.23 -2.37
N ARG A 54 4.71 4.39 -1.41
CA ARG A 54 5.31 3.07 -1.68
C ARG A 54 4.31 2.13 -2.37
N ALA A 55 3.05 2.10 -1.92
CA ALA A 55 2.01 1.28 -2.53
C ALA A 55 1.71 1.73 -3.98
N MET A 56 1.66 3.05 -4.23
CA MET A 56 1.53 3.61 -5.58
C MET A 56 2.72 3.25 -6.48
N ASP A 57 3.95 3.35 -5.95
CA ASP A 57 5.18 3.04 -6.70
C ASP A 57 5.25 1.54 -7.06
N GLN A 58 4.91 0.65 -6.12
CA GLN A 58 4.82 -0.79 -6.38
C GLN A 58 3.70 -1.17 -7.37
N GLY A 59 2.53 -0.51 -7.27
CA GLY A 59 1.45 -0.70 -8.23
C GLY A 59 1.81 -0.21 -9.65
N SER A 60 2.51 0.92 -9.74
CA SER A 60 2.99 1.50 -10.99
C SER A 60 4.07 0.63 -11.65
N ALA A 61 5.02 0.11 -10.89
CA ALA A 61 6.06 -0.79 -11.39
C ALA A 61 5.46 -2.07 -11.99
N ALA A 62 4.47 -2.68 -11.34
CA ALA A 62 3.78 -3.86 -11.85
C ALA A 62 2.97 -3.54 -13.13
N ALA A 63 2.37 -2.34 -13.23
CA ALA A 63 1.66 -1.89 -14.42
C ALA A 63 2.62 -1.64 -15.61
N LEU A 64 3.78 -1.03 -15.36
CA LEU A 64 4.81 -0.79 -16.37
C LEU A 64 5.40 -2.10 -16.92
N GLN A 65 5.62 -3.10 -16.06
CA GLN A 65 6.09 -4.42 -16.50
C GLN A 65 5.08 -5.14 -17.42
N ARG A 66 3.77 -5.03 -17.14
CA ARG A 66 2.73 -5.60 -18.01
C ARG A 66 2.69 -4.93 -19.38
N ALA A 67 2.78 -3.59 -19.41
CA ALA A 67 2.81 -2.84 -20.67
C ALA A 67 4.00 -3.25 -21.56
N GLN A 68 5.20 -3.38 -20.98
CA GLN A 68 6.40 -3.80 -21.73
C GLN A 68 6.32 -5.24 -22.25
N ALA A 69 5.69 -6.15 -21.50
CA ALA A 69 5.50 -7.54 -21.91
C ALA A 69 4.50 -7.68 -23.07
N GLU A 70 3.43 -6.88 -23.10
CA GLU A 70 2.49 -6.83 -24.22
C GLU A 70 3.10 -6.24 -25.49
N GLU A 71 3.91 -5.19 -25.36
CA GLU A 71 4.57 -4.53 -26.49
C GLU A 71 5.66 -5.41 -27.14
N SER A 72 6.44 -6.13 -26.33
CA SER A 72 7.44 -7.09 -26.83
C SER A 72 6.82 -8.25 -27.61
N ARG A 73 5.61 -8.69 -27.24
CA ARG A 73 4.86 -9.74 -27.97
C ARG A 73 4.37 -9.24 -29.33
N ARG A 74 3.89 -7.99 -29.41
CA ARG A 74 3.47 -7.38 -30.68
C ARG A 74 4.64 -7.21 -31.65
N LEU A 75 5.80 -6.78 -31.15
CA LEU A 75 7.01 -6.63 -31.96
C LEU A 75 7.52 -7.98 -32.52
N ARG A 76 7.48 -9.06 -31.74
CA ARG A 76 7.86 -10.40 -32.24
C ARG A 76 6.94 -10.94 -33.33
N ASN A 77 5.66 -10.57 -33.33
CA ASN A 77 4.71 -10.99 -34.36
C ASN A 77 4.83 -10.18 -35.66
N PHE A 78 5.41 -8.97 -35.61
CA PHE A 78 5.54 -8.10 -36.78
C PHE A 78 6.80 -8.38 -37.61
N ILE A 79 7.83 -9.03 -37.04
CA ILE A 79 9.11 -9.30 -37.72
C ILE A 79 9.10 -10.65 -38.48
N HIS A 80 8.04 -11.45 -38.32
CA HIS A 80 7.85 -12.74 -39.00
C HIS A 80 6.62 -12.79 -39.93
N GLY A 81 6.23 -11.64 -40.49
CA GLY A 81 5.24 -11.54 -41.57
C GLY A 81 5.89 -11.17 -42.90
#